data_AF-Q3E743-F1
#
_entry.id   AF-Q3E743-F1
#
_cell.length_a   1.000
_cell.length_b   1.000
_cell.length_c   1.000
_cell.angle_alpha   90.00
_cell.angle_beta   90.00
_cell.angle_gamma   90.00
#
_symmetry.space_group_name_H-M   'P 1'
#
loop_
_entity.id
_entity.type
_entity.pdbx_description
1 polymer ?
#
loop_
_entity_poly.entity_id
_entity_poly.type
_entity_poly.pdbx_seq_one_letter_code
_entity_poly.pdbx_strand_id
1 'polypeptide(L)'
;MVQLRRTITTNKVFQAITSTNDKVAHFVVFMWESWLFVKMFAEDIVTFRKLQANKYVLGVLICSLCASVTSEFAQSVVSRGQRVFDVKDIICNFWGSLLGVGIAFYQDR
;
A
#
# COMPACT_ATOMS: atom_id res chain seq x y z
N MET A 1 -23.86 -8.48 0.16
CA MET A 1 -22.65 -7.63 0.31
C MET A 1 -22.70 -6.68 1.52
N VAL A 2 -23.83 -6.06 1.86
CA VAL A 2 -23.95 -5.13 3.01
C VAL A 2 -23.67 -5.79 4.37
N GLN A 3 -24.05 -7.05 4.56
CA GLN A 3 -23.81 -7.79 5.81
C GLN A 3 -22.32 -8.08 6.06
N LEU A 4 -21.57 -8.51 5.03
CA LEU A 4 -20.14 -8.79 5.17
C LEU A 4 -19.35 -7.55 5.60
N ARG A 5 -19.77 -6.37 5.09
CA ARG A 5 -19.18 -5.07 5.43
C ARG A 5 -19.28 -4.79 6.92
N ARG A 6 -20.46 -5.03 7.53
CA ARG A 6 -20.62 -4.88 8.99
C ARG A 6 -19.79 -5.89 9.76
N THR A 7 -19.69 -7.15 9.32
CA THR A 7 -19.01 -8.17 10.12
C THR A 7 -17.50 -7.91 10.27
N ILE A 8 -16.82 -7.49 9.20
CA ILE A 8 -15.37 -7.26 9.26
C ILE A 8 -15.05 -5.92 9.94
N THR A 9 -15.73 -4.82 9.58
CA THR A 9 -15.43 -3.50 10.16
C THR A 9 -15.93 -3.34 11.60
N THR A 10 -16.92 -4.13 12.02
CA THR A 10 -17.48 -4.05 13.39
C THR A 10 -16.89 -5.11 14.32
N ASN A 11 -15.95 -5.94 13.84
CA ASN A 11 -15.24 -6.84 14.72
C ASN A 11 -14.27 -6.01 15.58
N LYS A 12 -14.74 -5.65 16.78
CA LYS A 12 -13.98 -4.87 17.77
C LYS A 12 -12.63 -5.51 18.09
N VAL A 13 -12.51 -6.84 18.01
CA VAL A 13 -11.26 -7.56 18.23
C VAL A 13 -10.28 -7.27 17.10
N PHE A 14 -10.71 -7.37 15.84
CA PHE A 14 -9.86 -7.06 14.69
C PHE A 14 -9.42 -5.59 14.69
N GLN A 15 -10.35 -4.68 14.97
CA GLN A 15 -10.04 -3.25 15.09
C GLN A 15 -9.03 -2.99 16.21
N ALA A 16 -9.18 -3.61 17.38
CA ALA A 16 -8.25 -3.45 18.49
C ALA A 16 -6.86 -4.03 18.18
N ILE A 17 -6.78 -5.18 17.52
CA ILE A 17 -5.50 -5.78 17.10
C ILE A 17 -4.80 -4.87 16.09
N THR A 18 -5.56 -4.37 15.11
CA THR A 18 -5.04 -3.50 14.04
C THR A 18 -4.61 -2.14 14.60
N SER A 19 -5.38 -1.56 15.52
CA SER A 19 -5.01 -0.29 16.16
C SER A 19 -3.79 -0.43 17.06
N THR A 20 -3.61 -1.59 17.70
CA THR A 20 -2.43 -1.88 18.53
C THR A 20 -1.17 -2.05 17.68
N ASN A 21 -1.32 -2.63 16.49
CA ASN A 21 -0.22 -2.92 15.57
C ASN A 21 -0.33 -2.11 14.28
N ASP A 22 -0.78 -0.85 14.37
CA ASP A 22 -1.07 0.01 13.22
C ASP A 22 0.12 0.05 12.25
N LYS A 23 1.34 0.17 12.78
CA LYS A 23 2.57 0.22 11.97
C LYS A 23 2.84 -1.06 11.18
N VAL A 24 2.55 -2.22 11.78
CA VAL A 24 2.67 -3.53 11.11
C VAL A 24 1.57 -3.67 10.07
N ALA A 25 0.35 -3.23 10.37
CA ALA A 25 -0.75 -3.24 9.42
C ALA A 25 -0.43 -2.40 8.18
N HIS A 26 0.08 -1.19 8.37
CA HIS A 26 0.57 -0.30 7.32
C HIS A 26 1.64 -0.98 6.45
N PHE A 27 2.67 -1.55 7.08
CA PHE A 27 3.72 -2.29 6.38
C PHE A 27 3.15 -3.44 5.52
N VAL A 28 2.29 -4.29 6.11
CA VAL A 28 1.74 -5.47 5.44
C VAL A 28 0.82 -5.08 4.28
N VAL A 29 -0.04 -4.08 4.48
CA VAL A 29 -0.96 -3.60 3.44
C VAL A 29 -0.17 -3.03 2.27
N PHE A 30 0.80 -2.14 2.53
CA PHE A 30 1.61 -1.55 1.44
C PHE A 30 2.49 -2.58 0.74
N MET A 31 2.99 -3.59 1.46
CA MET A 31 3.68 -4.72 0.85
C MET A 31 2.77 -5.47 -0.12
N TRP A 32 1.55 -5.80 0.31
CA TRP A 32 0.60 -6.53 -0.52
C TRP A 32 0.14 -5.71 -1.73
N GLU A 33 -0.22 -4.44 -1.53
CA GLU A 33 -0.66 -3.54 -2.60
C GLU A 33 0.42 -3.33 -3.65
N SER A 34 1.68 -3.16 -3.23
CA SER A 34 2.80 -2.95 -4.16
C SER A 34 3.16 -4.20 -4.93
N TRP A 35 3.09 -5.37 -4.26
CA TRP A 35 3.24 -6.66 -4.92
C TRP A 35 2.17 -6.87 -6.00
N LEU A 36 0.89 -6.66 -5.65
CA LEU A 36 -0.21 -6.76 -6.60
C LEU A 36 -0.08 -5.75 -7.75
N PHE A 37 0.31 -4.50 -7.44
CA PHE A 37 0.50 -3.45 -8.44
C PHE A 37 1.55 -3.84 -9.48
N VAL A 38 2.67 -4.43 -9.06
CA VAL A 38 3.69 -4.89 -10.02
C VAL A 38 3.20 -6.12 -10.81
N LYS A 39 2.57 -7.09 -10.12
CA LYS A 39 2.08 -8.33 -10.74
C LYS A 39 0.91 -8.13 -11.71
N MET A 40 0.21 -6.99 -11.67
CA MET A 40 -0.85 -6.71 -12.64
C MET A 40 -0.31 -6.47 -14.06
N PHE A 41 0.99 -6.17 -14.21
CA PHE A 41 1.63 -6.01 -15.50
C PHE A 41 2.31 -7.32 -15.94
N ALA A 42 1.84 -7.88 -17.05
CA ALA A 42 2.42 -9.10 -17.63
C ALA A 42 3.84 -8.86 -18.15
N GLU A 43 4.06 -7.72 -18.82
CA GLU A 43 5.34 -7.34 -19.42
C GLU A 43 6.19 -6.49 -18.47
N ASP A 44 7.51 -6.63 -18.55
CA ASP A 44 8.45 -5.83 -17.75
C ASP A 44 8.47 -4.35 -18.14
N ILE A 45 8.11 -4.04 -19.38
CA ILE A 45 8.03 -2.67 -19.89
C ILE A 45 6.55 -2.27 -20.05
N VAL A 46 6.12 -1.31 -19.25
CA VAL A 46 4.80 -0.71 -19.33
C VAL A 46 4.87 0.47 -20.29
N THR A 47 4.13 0.39 -21.40
CA THR A 47 4.01 1.50 -22.37
C THR A 47 2.71 2.27 -22.11
N PHE A 48 2.84 3.52 -21.66
CA PHE A 48 1.70 4.44 -21.53
C PHE A 48 1.83 5.58 -22.52
N ARG A 49 1.00 5.57 -23.57
CA ARG A 49 1.07 6.49 -24.72
C ARG A 49 2.43 6.45 -25.42
N LYS A 50 3.37 7.32 -25.03
CA LYS A 50 4.74 7.41 -25.57
C LYS A 50 5.81 7.12 -24.51
N LEU A 51 5.42 6.98 -23.25
CA LEU A 51 6.34 6.72 -22.15
C LEU A 51 6.50 5.20 -22.00
N GLN A 52 7.72 4.72 -22.02
CA GLN A 52 8.07 3.35 -21.66
C GLN A 52 8.77 3.37 -20.31
N ALA A 53 8.26 2.60 -19.36
CA ALA A 53 8.85 2.49 -18.04
C ALA A 53 8.94 1.03 -17.62
N ASN A 54 10.01 0.66 -16.95
CA ASN A 54 10.11 -0.65 -16.31
C ASN A 54 9.08 -0.74 -15.17
N LYS A 55 8.32 -1.85 -15.08
CA LYS A 55 7.24 -2.03 -14.10
C LYS A 55 7.73 -1.96 -12.65
N TYR A 56 8.96 -2.38 -12.36
CA TYR A 56 9.56 -2.31 -11.02
C TYR A 56 9.91 -0.87 -10.66
N VAL A 57 10.49 -0.11 -11.60
CA VAL A 57 10.75 1.33 -11.42
C VAL A 57 9.44 2.07 -11.18
N LEU A 58 8.41 1.76 -11.97
CA LEU A 58 7.08 2.32 -11.81
C LEU A 58 6.48 1.98 -10.44
N GLY A 59 6.62 0.74 -9.98
CA GLY A 59 6.18 0.29 -8.66
C GLY A 59 6.88 1.04 -7.53
N VAL A 60 8.20 1.24 -7.59
CA VAL A 60 8.93 2.04 -6.59
C VAL A 60 8.44 3.50 -6.58
N LEU A 61 8.33 4.13 -7.75
CA LEU A 61 7.92 5.53 -7.83
C LEU A 61 6.48 5.73 -7.35
N ILE A 62 5.54 4.89 -7.81
CA ILE A 62 4.13 5.05 -7.49
C ILE A 62 3.84 4.57 -6.06
N CYS A 63 4.26 3.38 -5.68
CA CYS A 63 3.88 2.80 -4.40
C CYS A 63 4.78 3.32 -3.26
N SER A 64 6.10 3.26 -3.42
CA SER A 64 7.02 3.64 -2.33
C SER A 64 7.08 5.15 -2.14
N LEU A 65 7.09 5.97 -3.20
CA LEU A 65 7.20 7.43 -3.03
C LEU A 65 5.82 8.10 -2.95
N CYS A 66 4.99 7.96 -3.98
CA CYS A 66 3.73 8.70 -4.06
C CYS A 66 2.67 8.17 -3.09
N ALA A 67 2.37 6.86 -3.12
CA ALA A 67 1.28 6.28 -2.33
C ALA A 67 1.62 6.26 -0.83
N SER A 68 2.88 6.03 -0.46
CA SER A 68 3.30 6.00 0.96
C SER A 68 3.08 7.34 1.66
N VAL A 69 3.24 8.47 0.96
CA VAL A 69 2.98 9.82 1.49
C VAL A 69 1.51 10.21 1.33
N THR A 70 0.93 10.01 0.14
CA THR A 70 -0.44 10.46 -0.15
C THR A 70 -1.51 9.68 0.61
N SER A 71 -1.22 8.44 1.03
CA SER A 71 -2.11 7.67 1.90
C SER A 71 -2.33 8.31 3.25
N GLU A 72 -1.30 8.88 3.90
CA GLU A 72 -1.46 9.59 5.18
C GLU A 72 -2.32 10.84 5.02
N PHE A 73 -2.11 11.60 3.95
CA PHE A 73 -2.98 12.74 3.61
C PHE A 73 -4.42 12.28 3.39
N ALA A 74 -4.63 11.20 2.61
CA ALA A 74 -5.95 10.65 2.36
C ALA A 74 -6.63 10.17 3.64
N GLN A 75 -5.91 9.50 4.53
CA GLN A 75 -6.42 9.05 5.83
C GLN A 75 -6.82 10.23 6.72
N SER A 76 -6.03 11.31 6.77
CA SER A 76 -6.38 12.50 7.52
C SER A 76 -7.64 13.18 7.00
N VAL A 77 -7.78 13.30 5.67
CA VAL A 77 -8.98 13.87 5.03
C VAL A 77 -10.21 12.98 5.25
N VAL A 78 -10.09 11.67 5.02
CA VAL A 78 -11.21 10.71 5.14
C VAL A 78 -11.67 10.58 6.60
N SER A 79 -10.73 10.63 7.55
CA SER A 79 -11.04 10.60 8.99
C SER A 79 -11.50 11.95 9.54
N ARG A 80 -11.64 12.99 8.71
CA ARG A 80 -12.03 14.36 9.11
C ARG A 80 -11.12 14.92 10.21
N GLY A 81 -9.82 14.67 10.08
CA GLY A 81 -8.79 15.13 11.02
C GLY A 81 -8.64 14.28 12.28
N GLN A 82 -9.35 13.15 12.41
CA GLN A 82 -9.14 12.24 13.55
C GLN A 82 -7.81 11.48 13.45
N ARG A 83 -7.35 11.15 12.24
CA ARG A 83 -5.98 10.67 12.01
C ARG A 83 -5.05 11.83 11.75
N VAL A 84 -4.00 11.90 12.57
CA VAL A 84 -2.88 12.83 12.43
C VAL A 84 -1.85 12.27 11.48
N PHE A 85 -1.13 13.17 10.79
CA PHE A 85 -0.05 12.80 9.90
C PHE A 85 1.10 12.18 10.71
N ASP A 86 1.35 10.88 10.53
CA ASP A 86 2.39 10.16 11.26
C ASP A 86 3.52 9.74 10.31
N VAL A 87 4.70 10.33 10.52
CA VAL A 87 5.90 10.03 9.72
C VAL A 87 6.29 8.55 9.85
N LYS A 88 5.99 7.89 10.97
CA LYS A 88 6.28 6.46 11.13
C LYS A 88 5.42 5.61 10.21
N ASP A 89 4.18 6.01 9.94
CA ASP A 89 3.32 5.31 8.97
C ASP A 89 3.87 5.41 7.57
N ILE A 90 4.36 6.59 7.17
CA ILE A 90 5.01 6.78 5.87
C ILE A 90 6.23 5.88 5.74
N ILE A 91 7.06 5.77 6.78
CA ILE A 91 8.24 4.90 6.79
C ILE A 91 7.83 3.43 6.65
N CYS A 92 6.80 2.99 7.38
CA CYS A 92 6.27 1.63 7.28
C CYS A 92 5.68 1.34 5.90
N ASN A 93 4.91 2.27 5.34
CA ASN A 93 4.36 2.19 3.99
C ASN A 93 5.49 2.06 2.96
N PHE A 94 6.51 2.92 3.06
CA PHE A 94 7.66 2.96 2.15
C PHE A 94 8.42 1.62 2.13
N TRP A 95 8.77 1.10 3.32
CA TRP A 95 9.48 -0.18 3.43
C TRP A 95 8.63 -1.38 3.04
N GLY A 96 7.34 -1.37 3.40
CA GLY A 96 6.38 -2.37 2.95
C GLY A 96 6.33 -2.42 1.42
N SER A 97 6.18 -1.27 0.78
CA SER A 97 6.18 -1.16 -0.67
C SER A 97 7.47 -1.65 -1.33
N LEU A 98 8.64 -1.25 -0.81
CA LEU A 98 9.91 -1.73 -1.35
C LEU A 98 10.02 -3.26 -1.30
N LEU A 99 9.60 -3.86 -0.18
CA LEU A 99 9.58 -5.31 -0.05
C LEU A 99 8.59 -5.96 -1.02
N GLY A 100 7.38 -5.40 -1.18
CA GLY A 100 6.38 -5.90 -2.13
C GLY A 100 6.87 -5.90 -3.58
N VAL A 101 7.51 -4.80 -4.00
CA VAL A 101 8.15 -4.70 -5.32
C VAL A 101 9.31 -5.69 -5.45
N GLY A 102 10.15 -5.82 -4.41
CA GLY A 102 11.27 -6.74 -4.38
C GLY A 102 10.85 -8.22 -4.48
N ILE A 103 9.77 -8.61 -3.81
CA ILE A 103 9.17 -9.94 -3.93
C ILE A 103 8.67 -10.18 -5.35
N ALA A 104 7.95 -9.21 -5.93
CA ALA A 104 7.43 -9.34 -7.29
C ALA A 104 8.56 -9.52 -8.31
N PHE A 105 9.65 -8.76 -8.16
CA PHE A 105 10.87 -8.86 -8.96
C PHE A 105 11.58 -10.21 -8.81
N TYR A 106 11.72 -10.71 -7.57
CA TYR A 106 12.32 -12.02 -7.33
C TYR A 106 11.51 -13.15 -7.97
N GLN A 107 10.18 -13.06 -7.94
CA GLN A 107 9.28 -14.07 -8.52
C GLN A 107 9.22 -14.07 -10.05
N ASP A 108 9.56 -12.97 -10.71
CA ASP A 108 9.57 -12.88 -12.18
C ASP A 108 10.91 -13.32 -12.79
N ARG A 109 11.91 -13.61 -11.96
CA ARG A 109 13.24 -14.08 -12.37
C ARG A 109 13.41 -15.57 -12.14
#